data_AF-A0AAD6A230-F1
#
_entry.id   AF-A0AAD6A230-F1
#
_cell.length_a   1.000
_cell.length_b   1.000
_cell.length_c   1.000
_cell.angle_alpha   90.00
_cell.angle_beta   90.00
_cell.angle_gamma   90.00
#
_symmetry.space_group_name_H-M   'P 1'
#
loop_
_entity.id
_entity.type
_entity.pdbx_description
1 polymer ?
#
loop_
_entity_poly.entity_id
_entity_poly.type
_entity_poly.pdbx_seq_one_letter_code
_entity_poly.pdbx_strand_id
1 'polypeptide(L)'
;MGFASSSSNPSLYHTRKAFLLSNYILLGAASGCIFLTLSLRLIPSLCGLLLIFLHCLTAVSAGFSCSVGPAASHMAQTAVSSLTAIFQGAVALLALTRTSDFLTELKSYVREDDAEVILKMVGALGLLVFVLAWVVLALAFVIRLEGEGDGMQGSNVRSSKVGNEEQLKDWPWPFQV
;
A
#
# COMPACT_ATOMS: atom_id res chain seq x y z
N MET A 1 29.73 32.10 -10.64
CA MET A 1 29.71 30.81 -9.92
C MET A 1 29.02 31.04 -8.58
N GLY A 2 27.77 30.61 -8.44
CA GLY A 2 27.04 30.62 -7.19
C GLY A 2 26.29 29.30 -7.09
N PHE A 3 26.87 28.34 -6.40
CA PHE A 3 26.20 27.08 -6.09
C PHE A 3 25.13 27.38 -5.05
N ALA A 4 23.87 27.46 -5.47
CA ALA A 4 22.75 27.33 -4.56
C ALA A 4 22.79 25.90 -4.01
N SER A 5 23.38 25.74 -2.83
CA SER A 5 23.29 24.53 -2.04
C SER A 5 21.82 24.31 -1.69
N SER A 6 21.17 23.47 -2.49
CA SER A 6 19.90 22.85 -2.13
C SER A 6 20.14 22.09 -0.82
N SER A 7 19.80 22.71 0.30
CA SER A 7 19.78 22.06 1.61
C SER A 7 18.67 21.01 1.56
N SER A 8 19.05 19.82 1.10
CA SER A 8 18.23 18.63 1.19
C SER A 8 17.98 18.39 2.67
N ASN A 9 16.79 18.76 3.16
CA ASN A 9 16.39 18.53 4.55
C ASN A 9 16.56 17.03 4.87
N PRO A 10 17.53 16.64 5.73
CA PRO A 10 17.83 15.23 5.97
C PRO A 10 16.64 14.48 6.60
N SER A 11 15.75 15.20 7.31
CA SER A 11 14.49 14.67 7.86
C SER A 11 13.53 14.22 6.76
N LEU A 12 13.24 15.07 5.77
CA LEU A 12 12.31 14.78 4.66
C LEU A 12 12.80 13.57 3.85
N TYR A 13 14.12 13.49 3.59
CA TYR A 13 14.71 12.31 2.94
C TYR A 13 14.46 11.02 3.72
N HIS A 14 14.66 11.04 5.04
CA HIS A 14 14.42 9.89 5.90
C HIS A 14 12.93 9.51 5.97
N THR A 15 12.03 10.50 6.11
CA THR A 15 10.58 10.31 6.13
C THR A 15 10.07 9.72 4.80
N ARG A 16 10.57 10.20 3.65
CA ARG A 16 10.22 9.66 2.33
C ARG A 16 10.70 8.21 2.16
N LYS A 17 11.89 7.88 2.67
CA LYS A 17 12.40 6.50 2.65
C LYS A 17 11.55 5.58 3.54
N ALA A 18 11.17 6.04 4.73
CA ALA A 18 10.27 5.31 5.63
C ALA A 18 8.87 5.11 5.00
N PHE A 19 8.34 6.12 4.30
CA PHE A 19 7.08 6.04 3.58
C PHE A 19 7.11 4.96 2.47
N LEU A 20 8.16 4.94 1.65
CA LEU A 20 8.35 3.93 0.62
C LEU A 20 8.47 2.52 1.24
N LEU A 21 9.31 2.37 2.26
CA LEU A 21 9.50 1.09 2.95
C LEU A 21 8.16 0.58 3.53
N SER A 22 7.39 1.44 4.17
CA SER A 22 6.07 1.07 4.72
C SER A 22 5.09 0.62 3.62
N ASN A 23 5.06 1.31 2.47
CA ASN A 23 4.24 0.88 1.34
C ASN A 23 4.68 -0.47 0.76
N TYR A 24 5.98 -0.76 0.71
CA TYR A 24 6.48 -2.07 0.27
C TYR A 24 6.12 -3.20 1.25
N ILE A 25 6.24 -2.95 2.56
CA ILE A 25 5.82 -3.92 3.58
C ILE A 25 4.32 -4.14 3.52
N LEU A 26 3.53 -3.07 3.33
CA LEU A 26 2.08 -3.14 3.16
C LEU A 26 1.70 -3.98 1.94
N LEU A 27 2.38 -3.80 0.80
CA LEU A 27 2.18 -4.59 -0.41
C LEU A 27 2.52 -6.07 -0.19
N GLY A 28 3.65 -6.35 0.49
CA GLY A 28 4.05 -7.69 0.87
C GLY A 28 3.03 -8.37 1.78
N ALA A 29 2.60 -7.68 2.84
CA ALA A 29 1.59 -8.19 3.77
C ALA A 29 0.24 -8.43 3.08
N ALA A 30 -0.21 -7.51 2.22
CA ALA A 30 -1.43 -7.70 1.42
C ALA A 30 -1.31 -8.91 0.50
N SER A 31 -0.18 -9.09 -0.20
CA SER A 31 0.05 -10.24 -1.07
C SER A 31 0.07 -11.58 -0.31
N GLY A 32 0.68 -11.62 0.88
CA GLY A 32 0.66 -12.79 1.76
C GLY A 32 -0.75 -13.11 2.25
N CYS A 33 -1.55 -12.08 2.54
CA CYS A 33 -2.95 -12.26 2.94
C CYS A 33 -3.81 -12.81 1.79
N ILE A 34 -3.58 -12.36 0.55
CA ILE A 34 -4.21 -12.92 -0.65
C ILE A 34 -3.81 -14.39 -0.83
N PHE A 35 -2.53 -14.72 -0.70
CA PHE A 35 -2.04 -16.10 -0.85
C PHE A 35 -2.62 -17.04 0.21
N LEU A 36 -2.66 -16.61 1.48
CA LEU A 36 -3.27 -17.38 2.57
C LEU A 36 -4.78 -17.53 2.34
N THR A 37 -5.47 -16.48 1.90
CA THR A 37 -6.89 -16.53 1.55
C THR A 37 -7.15 -17.51 0.39
N LEU A 38 -6.31 -17.53 -0.64
CA LEU A 38 -6.39 -18.50 -1.74
C LEU A 38 -6.07 -19.93 -1.27
N SER A 39 -5.17 -20.08 -0.31
CA SER A 39 -4.80 -21.38 0.28
C SER A 39 -5.96 -22.04 1.03
N LEU A 40 -6.94 -21.26 1.52
CA LEU A 40 -8.19 -21.79 2.07
C LEU A 40 -9.12 -22.42 1.01
N ARG A 41 -8.78 -22.37 -0.30
CA ARG A 41 -9.56 -22.89 -1.43
C ARG A 41 -11.04 -22.48 -1.36
N LEU A 42 -11.29 -21.18 -1.33
CA LEU A 42 -12.66 -20.65 -1.38
C LEU A 42 -13.26 -20.82 -2.78
N ILE A 43 -14.06 -21.87 -2.99
CA ILE A 43 -15.01 -22.01 -4.11
C ILE A 43 -16.29 -21.21 -3.72
N PRO A 44 -16.96 -20.51 -4.66
CA PRO A 44 -17.31 -19.08 -4.52
C PRO A 44 -18.15 -18.76 -3.27
N SER A 45 -17.49 -18.53 -2.13
CA SER A 45 -18.12 -17.86 -1.00
C SER A 45 -18.06 -16.35 -1.26
N LEU A 46 -19.22 -15.68 -1.16
CA LEU A 46 -19.33 -14.23 -1.35
C LEU A 46 -18.40 -13.48 -0.40
N CYS A 47 -18.27 -13.98 0.84
CA CYS A 47 -17.39 -13.41 1.86
C CYS A 47 -15.92 -13.48 1.43
N GLY A 48 -15.48 -14.62 0.89
CA GLY A 48 -14.13 -14.80 0.35
C GLY A 48 -13.76 -13.83 -0.76
N LEU A 49 -14.69 -13.59 -1.68
CA LEU A 49 -14.49 -12.66 -2.78
C LEU A 49 -14.35 -11.22 -2.25
N LEU A 50 -15.17 -10.83 -1.26
CA LEU A 50 -15.05 -9.52 -0.62
C LEU A 50 -13.71 -9.33 0.10
N LEU A 51 -13.16 -10.38 0.73
CA LEU A 51 -11.82 -10.34 1.34
C LEU A 51 -10.73 -10.10 0.31
N ILE A 52 -10.76 -10.86 -0.79
CA ILE A 52 -9.79 -10.70 -1.88
C ILE A 52 -9.91 -9.31 -2.50
N PHE A 53 -11.13 -8.84 -2.74
CA PHE A 53 -11.40 -7.50 -3.25
C PHE A 53 -10.81 -6.42 -2.33
N LEU A 54 -10.97 -6.58 -1.03
CA LEU A 54 -10.43 -5.64 -0.05
C LEU A 54 -8.90 -5.62 -0.01
N HIS A 55 -8.26 -6.78 -0.12
CA HIS A 55 -6.81 -6.86 -0.24
C HIS A 55 -6.31 -6.25 -1.55
N CYS A 56 -7.02 -6.45 -2.66
CA CYS A 56 -6.74 -5.79 -3.93
C CYS A 56 -6.85 -4.26 -3.80
N LEU A 57 -7.88 -3.73 -3.14
CA LEU A 57 -7.99 -2.28 -2.88
C LEU A 57 -6.80 -1.76 -2.08
N THR A 58 -6.33 -2.52 -1.09
CA THR A 58 -5.15 -2.17 -0.28
C THR A 58 -3.86 -2.17 -1.11
N ALA A 59 -3.69 -3.15 -2.00
CA ALA A 59 -2.54 -3.21 -2.89
C ALA A 59 -2.54 -2.04 -3.90
N VAL A 60 -3.72 -1.73 -4.45
CA VAL A 60 -3.92 -0.61 -5.37
C VAL A 60 -3.61 0.72 -4.68
N SER A 61 -4.12 0.94 -3.47
CA SER A 61 -3.84 2.18 -2.72
C SER A 61 -2.35 2.35 -2.40
N ALA A 62 -1.66 1.27 -2.03
CA ALA A 62 -0.20 1.28 -1.84
C ALA A 62 0.56 1.61 -3.14
N GLY A 63 0.14 1.04 -4.26
CA GLY A 63 0.73 1.30 -5.59
C GLY A 63 0.55 2.75 -6.05
N PHE A 64 -0.63 3.33 -5.83
CA PHE A 64 -0.89 4.75 -6.12
C PHE A 64 -0.03 5.68 -5.26
N SER A 65 0.11 5.38 -3.96
CA SER A 65 0.96 6.14 -3.03
C SER A 65 2.43 6.17 -3.45
N CYS A 66 2.95 5.08 -4.04
CA CYS A 66 4.32 5.02 -4.52
C CYS A 66 4.54 5.79 -5.84
N SER A 67 3.52 5.87 -6.70
CA SER A 67 3.65 6.40 -8.08
C SER A 67 3.32 7.88 -8.21
N VAL A 68 2.40 8.40 -7.38
CA VAL A 68 1.79 9.74 -7.57
C VAL A 68 2.36 10.78 -6.59
N GLY A 69 3.08 10.35 -5.56
CA GLY A 69 3.64 11.24 -4.53
C GLY A 69 2.58 11.80 -3.58
N PRO A 70 2.96 12.17 -2.34
CA PRO A 70 2.01 12.57 -1.29
C PRO A 70 1.30 13.91 -1.52
N ALA A 71 1.76 14.72 -2.48
CA ALA A 71 1.21 16.04 -2.78
C ALA A 71 0.00 16.00 -3.73
N ALA A 72 -0.05 15.03 -4.64
CA ALA A 72 -1.08 14.94 -5.70
C ALA A 72 -2.30 14.07 -5.31
N SER A 73 -2.42 13.70 -4.04
CA SER A 73 -3.56 12.95 -3.53
C SER A 73 -4.80 13.85 -3.45
N HIS A 74 -5.77 13.63 -4.34
CA HIS A 74 -7.14 14.09 -4.13
C HIS A 74 -7.63 13.63 -2.74
N MET A 75 -8.28 14.52 -1.98
CA MET A 75 -8.88 14.23 -0.67
C MET A 75 -9.78 12.97 -0.67
N ALA A 76 -10.32 12.62 -1.84
CA ALA A 76 -11.07 11.40 -2.08
C ALA A 76 -10.22 10.12 -1.88
N GLN A 77 -8.97 10.08 -2.35
CA GLN A 77 -8.10 8.89 -2.23
C GLN A 77 -7.72 8.62 -0.77
N THR A 78 -7.47 9.67 0.01
CA THR A 78 -7.18 9.53 1.44
C THR A 78 -8.39 8.98 2.21
N ALA A 79 -9.60 9.43 1.86
CA ALA A 79 -10.84 8.92 2.45
C ALA A 79 -11.11 7.46 2.05
N VAL A 80 -10.88 7.09 0.79
CA VAL A 80 -10.98 5.69 0.33
C VAL A 80 -9.97 4.81 1.06
N SER A 81 -8.75 5.30 1.26
CA SER A 81 -7.69 4.54 1.95
C SER A 81 -8.01 4.33 3.44
N SER A 82 -8.54 5.34 4.13
CA SER A 82 -8.94 5.20 5.53
C SER A 82 -10.16 4.29 5.71
N LEU A 83 -11.17 4.40 4.84
CA LEU A 83 -12.33 3.49 4.85
C LEU A 83 -11.91 2.04 4.57
N THR A 84 -11.03 1.84 3.58
CA THR A 84 -10.45 0.52 3.27
C THR A 84 -9.71 -0.04 4.48
N ALA A 85 -8.89 0.78 5.16
CA ALA A 85 -8.18 0.38 6.36
C ALA A 85 -9.16 -0.02 7.49
N ILE A 86 -10.19 0.77 7.77
CA ILE A 86 -11.18 0.46 8.81
C ILE A 86 -11.85 -0.90 8.54
N PHE A 87 -12.32 -1.11 7.31
CA PHE A 87 -12.96 -2.37 6.95
C PHE A 87 -11.96 -3.55 7.04
N GLN A 88 -10.71 -3.35 6.63
CA GLN A 88 -9.63 -4.34 6.77
C GLN A 88 -9.35 -4.71 8.23
N GLY A 89 -9.33 -3.73 9.14
CA GLY A 89 -9.18 -3.95 10.58
C GLY A 89 -10.36 -4.69 11.19
N ALA A 90 -11.59 -4.31 10.83
CA ALA A 90 -12.81 -4.97 11.30
C ALA A 90 -12.86 -6.45 10.89
N VAL A 91 -12.55 -6.73 9.62
CA VAL A 91 -12.45 -8.09 9.08
C VAL A 91 -11.35 -8.89 9.77
N ALA A 92 -10.18 -8.30 10.01
CA ALA A 92 -9.08 -8.96 10.71
C ALA A 92 -9.47 -9.34 12.15
N LEU A 93 -10.15 -8.43 12.86
CA LEU A 93 -10.67 -8.71 14.21
C LEU A 93 -11.73 -9.81 14.20
N LEU A 94 -12.64 -9.81 13.22
CA LEU A 94 -13.64 -10.88 13.06
C LEU A 94 -12.96 -12.23 12.79
N ALA A 95 -11.94 -12.26 11.92
CA ALA A 95 -11.17 -13.48 11.64
C ALA A 95 -10.43 -14.01 12.89
N LEU A 96 -9.94 -13.13 13.77
CA LEU A 96 -9.24 -13.51 15.00
C LEU A 96 -10.17 -13.89 16.17
N THR A 97 -11.28 -13.17 16.33
CA THR A 97 -12.17 -13.31 17.50
C THR A 97 -13.32 -14.28 17.26
N ARG A 98 -13.72 -14.45 16.00
CA ARG A 98 -14.84 -15.29 15.57
C ARG A 98 -14.39 -16.30 14.51
N THR A 99 -13.18 -16.83 14.64
CA THR A 99 -12.55 -17.72 13.66
C THR A 99 -13.47 -18.88 13.24
N SER A 100 -14.12 -19.55 14.19
CA SER A 100 -15.03 -20.68 13.93
C SER A 100 -16.31 -20.28 13.17
N ASP A 101 -16.97 -19.19 13.58
CA ASP A 101 -18.18 -18.69 12.93
C ASP A 101 -17.85 -18.16 11.52
N PHE A 102 -16.69 -17.52 11.37
CA PHE A 102 -16.22 -16.97 10.10
C PHE A 102 -15.78 -18.06 9.12
N LEU A 103 -15.13 -19.13 9.58
CA LEU A 103 -14.83 -20.32 8.75
C LEU A 103 -16.09 -20.99 8.20
N THR A 104 -17.14 -21.04 9.01
CA THR A 104 -18.43 -21.62 8.63
C THR A 104 -19.04 -20.84 7.46
N GLU A 105 -18.97 -19.51 7.51
CA GLU A 105 -19.45 -18.63 6.42
C GLU A 105 -18.54 -18.66 5.17
N LEU A 106 -17.22 -18.85 5.37
CA LEU A 106 -16.26 -19.02 4.27
C LEU A 106 -16.38 -20.37 3.55
N LYS A 107 -17.16 -21.32 4.10
CA LYS A 107 -17.47 -22.64 3.51
C LYS A 107 -16.20 -23.40 3.08
N SER A 108 -15.24 -23.52 4.00
CA SER A 108 -13.95 -24.15 3.73
C SER A 108 -14.07 -25.66 3.48
N TYR A 109 -13.43 -26.16 2.41
CA TYR A 109 -13.30 -27.60 2.10
C TYR A 109 -11.98 -28.20 2.63
N VAL A 110 -11.20 -27.43 3.41
CA VAL A 110 -9.98 -27.89 4.09
C VAL A 110 -10.35 -28.42 5.47
N ARG A 111 -9.62 -29.44 5.93
CA ARG A 111 -9.76 -30.05 7.26
C ARG A 111 -9.77 -28.95 8.33
N GLU A 112 -10.80 -28.94 9.19
CA GLU A 112 -11.12 -27.81 10.08
C GLU A 112 -9.93 -27.33 10.93
N ASP A 113 -9.09 -28.28 11.37
CA ASP A 113 -7.87 -28.03 12.14
C ASP A 113 -6.87 -27.11 11.43
N ASP A 114 -6.64 -27.30 10.12
CA ASP A 114 -5.66 -26.52 9.35
C ASP A 114 -6.27 -25.18 8.91
N ALA A 115 -7.58 -25.14 8.64
CA ALA A 115 -8.27 -23.93 8.22
C ALA A 115 -8.30 -22.86 9.32
N GLU A 116 -8.44 -23.28 10.59
CA GLU A 116 -8.43 -22.37 11.75
C GLU A 116 -7.09 -21.65 11.90
N VAL A 117 -5.99 -22.39 11.77
CA VAL A 117 -4.63 -21.82 11.87
C VAL A 117 -4.39 -20.82 10.75
N ILE A 118 -4.73 -21.18 9.50
CA ILE A 118 -4.53 -20.27 8.38
C ILE A 118 -5.41 -19.02 8.52
N LEU A 119 -6.65 -19.15 9.00
CA LEU A 119 -7.51 -17.98 9.22
C LEU A 119 -6.99 -17.08 10.35
N LYS A 120 -6.41 -17.64 11.41
CA LYS A 120 -5.73 -16.85 12.45
C LYS A 120 -4.51 -16.12 11.90
N MET A 121 -3.73 -16.76 11.03
CA MET A 121 -2.61 -16.12 10.35
C MET A 121 -3.08 -14.98 9.43
N VAL A 122 -4.16 -15.19 8.67
CA VAL A 122 -4.82 -14.15 7.85
C VAL A 122 -5.30 -12.98 8.72
N GLY A 123 -5.95 -13.26 9.85
CA GLY A 123 -6.39 -12.23 10.78
C GLY A 123 -5.22 -11.44 11.37
N ALA A 124 -4.13 -12.12 11.76
CA ALA A 124 -2.93 -11.47 12.27
C ALA A 124 -2.24 -10.61 11.21
N LEU A 125 -2.10 -11.11 9.98
CA LEU A 125 -1.56 -10.35 8.86
C LEU A 125 -2.46 -9.16 8.49
N GLY A 126 -3.78 -9.34 8.55
CA GLY A 126 -4.77 -8.29 8.33
C GLY A 126 -4.66 -7.17 9.38
N LEU A 127 -4.41 -7.52 10.64
CA LEU A 127 -4.14 -6.53 11.70
C LEU A 127 -2.83 -5.77 11.44
N LEU A 128 -1.79 -6.46 10.97
CA LEU A 128 -0.54 -5.82 10.57
C LEU A 128 -0.75 -4.84 9.40
N VAL A 129 -1.52 -5.25 8.38
CA VAL A 129 -1.92 -4.39 7.24
C VAL A 129 -2.68 -3.16 7.74
N PHE A 130 -3.62 -3.32 8.69
CA PHE A 130 -4.35 -2.22 9.30
C PHE A 130 -3.41 -1.20 9.95
N VAL A 131 -2.50 -1.66 10.80
CA VAL A 131 -1.54 -0.79 11.49
C VAL A 131 -0.63 -0.08 10.48
N LEU A 132 -0.08 -0.81 9.50
CA LEU A 132 0.76 -0.24 8.45
C LEU A 132 0.02 0.79 7.61
N ALA A 133 -1.27 0.60 7.31
CA ALA A 133 -2.08 1.57 6.58
C ALA A 133 -2.18 2.91 7.33
N TRP A 134 -2.37 2.89 8.65
CA TRP A 134 -2.34 4.10 9.47
C TRP A 134 -0.96 4.77 9.49
N VAL A 135 0.11 3.97 9.57
CA VAL A 135 1.49 4.47 9.49
C VAL A 135 1.76 5.16 8.15
N VAL A 136 1.33 4.56 7.03
CA VAL A 136 1.44 5.16 5.69
C VAL A 136 0.66 6.48 5.61
N LEU A 137 -0.56 6.54 6.14
CA LEU A 137 -1.37 7.77 6.19
C LEU A 137 -0.68 8.87 7.01
N ALA A 138 -0.17 8.52 8.19
CA ALA A 138 0.53 9.46 9.06
C ALA A 138 1.81 9.98 8.39
N LEU A 139 2.61 9.12 7.77
CA LEU A 139 3.80 9.51 7.02
C LEU A 139 3.45 10.39 5.81
N ALA A 140 2.39 10.07 5.06
CA ALA A 140 1.91 10.91 3.96
C ALA A 140 1.51 12.31 4.46
N PHE A 141 0.82 12.38 5.60
CA PHE A 141 0.43 13.64 6.22
C PHE A 141 1.64 14.45 6.69
N VAL A 142 2.64 13.83 7.31
CA VAL A 142 3.89 14.49 7.72
C VAL A 142 4.63 15.05 6.50
N ILE A 143 4.80 14.27 5.43
CA ILE A 143 5.46 14.74 4.20
C ILE A 143 4.68 15.91 3.59
N ARG A 144 3.34 15.89 3.67
CA ARG A 144 2.49 16.99 3.20
C ARG A 144 2.66 18.26 4.03
N LEU A 145 2.70 18.15 5.36
CA LEU A 145 2.93 19.28 6.26
C LEU A 145 4.31 19.91 6.05
N GLU A 146 5.36 19.09 5.93
CA GLU A 146 6.72 19.59 5.67
C GLU A 146 6.83 20.23 4.27
N GLY A 147 6.13 19.68 3.27
CA GLY A 147 6.10 20.22 1.91
C GLY A 147 5.32 21.54 1.77
N GLU A 148 4.29 21.76 2.60
CA GLU A 148 3.51 23.01 2.61
C GLU A 148 4.21 24.12 3.42
N GLY A 149 5.02 23.74 4.43
CA GLY A 149 5.85 24.65 5.21
C GLY A 149 7.01 25.30 4.43
N ASP A 150 7.49 24.65 3.37
CA ASP A 150 8.49 25.21 2.43
C ASP A 150 7.85 26.13 1.37
N GLY A 151 6.51 26.22 1.35
CA GLY A 151 5.73 26.98 0.36
C GLY A 151 5.64 28.50 0.60
N MET A 152 6.15 29.02 1.72
CA MET A 152 6.14 30.46 2.01
C MET A 152 7.38 31.20 1.47
N GLN A 153 8.36 30.49 0.90
CA GLN A 153 9.54 31.12 0.31
C GLN A 153 9.84 30.55 -1.07
N GLY A 154 9.01 30.97 -2.03
CA GLY A 154 9.28 31.05 -3.46
C GLY A 154 10.25 30.02 -4.04
N SER A 155 9.72 28.89 -4.52
CA SER A 155 10.24 28.36 -5.78
C SER A 155 9.21 27.49 -6.49
N ASN A 156 8.92 27.94 -7.70
CA ASN A 156 8.32 27.20 -8.79
C ASN A 156 9.20 25.98 -9.13
N VAL A 157 9.09 24.88 -8.38
CA VAL A 157 9.74 23.61 -8.78
C VAL A 157 8.76 22.85 -9.67
N ARG A 158 8.93 23.14 -10.97
CA ARG A 158 8.39 22.36 -12.07
C ARG A 158 8.61 20.87 -11.83
N SER A 159 7.49 20.14 -11.82
CA SER A 159 7.30 18.84 -12.47
C SER A 159 8.59 18.09 -12.82
N SER A 160 9.02 17.19 -11.94
CA SER A 160 10.00 16.16 -12.26
C SER A 160 9.34 15.10 -13.16
N LYS A 161 9.05 15.49 -14.40
CA LYS A 161 8.89 14.58 -15.55
C LYS A 161 10.14 14.73 -16.41
N VAL A 162 11.29 14.27 -15.90
CA VAL A 162 12.51 14.04 -16.69
C VAL A 162 13.22 12.87 -16.03
N GLY A 163 13.24 11.74 -16.72
CA GLY A 163 13.87 10.52 -16.21
C GLY A 163 13.28 9.23 -16.78
N ASN A 164 12.79 9.22 -18.03
CA ASN A 164 12.56 7.97 -18.76
C ASN A 164 12.48 8.17 -20.29
N GLU A 165 13.40 8.93 -20.86
CA GLU A 165 13.49 9.06 -22.33
C GLU A 165 14.93 9.00 -22.87
N GLU A 166 15.94 9.01 -22.00
CA GLU A 166 17.36 8.99 -22.40
C GLU A 166 17.93 7.55 -22.46
N GLN A 167 17.41 6.61 -21.65
CA GLN A 167 17.89 5.22 -21.59
C GLN A 167 17.23 4.28 -22.64
N LEU A 168 16.21 4.77 -23.37
CA LEU A 168 15.58 4.04 -24.47
C LEU A 168 16.25 4.31 -25.84
N LYS A 169 17.34 5.09 -25.85
CA LYS A 169 18.05 5.51 -27.06
C LYS A 169 19.38 4.79 -27.32
N ASP A 170 19.70 3.78 -26.50
CA ASP A 170 20.91 2.95 -26.62
C ASP A 170 20.71 1.67 -27.46
N TRP A 171 19.75 1.66 -28.41
CA TRP A 171 19.60 0.51 -29.31
C TRP A 171 20.40 0.71 -30.61
N PRO A 172 21.39 -0.15 -30.92
CA PRO A 172 22.15 -0.04 -32.14
C PRO A 172 21.35 -0.70 -33.27
N TRP A 173 20.81 0.07 -34.21
CA TRP A 173 20.26 -0.50 -35.44
C TRP A 173 21.28 -0.40 -36.59
N PRO A 174 21.57 -1.50 -37.30
CA PRO A 174 22.65 -1.52 -38.29
C PRO A 174 22.12 -1.75 -39.71
N PHE A 175 21.81 -0.73 -40.50
CA PHE A 175 21.92 -0.86 -41.97
C PHE A 175 21.99 0.51 -42.64
N GLN A 176 23.17 0.80 -43.18
CA GLN A 176 23.41 1.80 -44.22
C GLN A 176 22.91 1.26 -45.56
N VAL A 177 22.10 2.05 -46.26
CA VAL A 177 22.09 2.21 -47.73
C VAL A 177 21.41 3.52 -48.08
#